data_AF-L1INW7-F1
#
_entry.id   AF-L1INW7-F1
#
_cell.length_a   1.000
_cell.length_b   1.000
_cell.length_c   1.000
_cell.angle_alpha   90.00
_cell.angle_beta   90.00
_cell.angle_gamma   90.00
#
_symmetry.space_group_name_H-M   'P 1'
#
loop_
_entity.id
_entity.type
_entity.pdbx_description
1 polymer ?
#
loop_
_entity_poly.entity_id
_entity_poly.type
_entity_poly.pdbx_seq_one_letter_code
_entity_poly.pdbx_strand_id
1 'polypeptide(L)'
;VPELMEAMVKKIERLLEASQGEMLFVVVVPAWKELPFWKLLTSSAWSCGHVCITRASEHGFCDGAQHQRRPSERYRPSSFDSGLFILLNGIAKER
;
A
#
# COMPACT_ATOMS: atom_id res chain seq x y z
N VAL A 1 -10.04 -11.42 1.54
CA VAL A 1 -10.57 -10.05 1.66
C VAL A 1 -10.10 -9.11 0.52
N PRO A 2 -10.15 -9.48 -0.78
CA PRO A 2 -9.97 -8.54 -1.88
C PRO A 2 -10.95 -7.35 -1.85
N GLU A 3 -12.18 -7.58 -1.45
CA GLU A 3 -13.28 -6.62 -1.47
C GLU A 3 -13.03 -5.43 -0.52
N LEU A 4 -12.39 -5.70 0.63
CA LEU A 4 -11.98 -4.66 1.57
C LEU A 4 -10.87 -3.79 0.98
N MET A 5 -9.90 -4.41 0.28
CA MET A 5 -8.83 -3.67 -0.37
C MET A 5 -9.38 -2.78 -1.48
N GLU A 6 -10.35 -3.25 -2.27
CA GLU A 6 -11.04 -2.42 -3.26
C GLU A 6 -11.81 -1.26 -2.62
N ALA A 7 -12.54 -1.52 -1.52
CA ALA A 7 -13.23 -0.48 -0.77
C ALA A 7 -12.26 0.54 -0.18
N MET A 8 -11.07 0.11 0.25
CA MET A 8 -9.99 0.98 0.72
C MET A 8 -9.52 1.90 -0.41
N VAL A 9 -9.21 1.39 -1.61
CA VAL A 9 -8.78 2.24 -2.74
C VAL A 9 -9.84 3.31 -3.03
N LYS A 10 -11.11 2.91 -3.20
CA LYS A 10 -12.22 3.84 -3.46
C LYS A 10 -12.43 4.85 -2.32
N LYS A 11 -12.13 4.49 -1.08
CA LYS A 11 -12.21 5.41 0.06
C LYS A 11 -11.04 6.40 0.05
N ILE A 12 -9.82 5.94 -0.23
CA ILE A 12 -8.64 6.79 -0.36
C ILE A 12 -8.86 7.85 -1.44
N GLU A 13 -9.31 7.46 -2.63
CA GLU A 13 -9.55 8.42 -3.73
C GLU A 13 -10.59 9.48 -3.37
N ARG A 14 -11.68 9.09 -2.69
CA ARG A 14 -12.68 10.05 -2.19
C ARG A 14 -12.13 11.00 -1.13
N LEU A 15 -11.19 10.55 -0.30
CA LEU A 15 -10.54 11.40 0.70
C LEU A 15 -9.58 12.38 0.03
N LEU A 16 -8.82 11.93 -0.96
CA LEU A 16 -7.89 12.77 -1.73
C LEU A 16 -8.63 13.87 -2.50
N GLU A 17 -9.76 13.53 -3.13
CA GLU A 17 -10.64 14.49 -3.81
C GLU A 17 -11.24 15.52 -2.85
N ALA A 18 -11.74 15.07 -1.68
CA ALA A 18 -12.43 15.95 -0.73
C ALA A 18 -11.48 16.78 0.16
N SER A 19 -10.17 16.48 0.15
CA SER A 19 -9.20 17.15 1.01
C SER A 19 -8.99 18.60 0.57
N GLN A 20 -9.13 19.54 1.51
CA GLN A 20 -8.80 20.96 1.30
C GLN A 20 -7.31 21.27 1.55
N GLY A 21 -6.55 20.31 2.09
CA GLY A 21 -5.11 20.44 2.34
C GLY A 21 -4.31 19.32 1.67
N GLU A 22 -2.99 19.34 1.85
CA GLU A 22 -2.09 18.29 1.39
C GLU A 22 -2.49 16.94 1.97
N MET A 23 -2.65 15.94 1.11
CA MET A 23 -2.99 14.59 1.54
C MET A 23 -2.24 13.55 0.72
N LEU A 24 -1.72 12.55 1.43
CA LEU A 24 -0.94 11.46 0.88
C LEU A 24 -1.25 10.15 1.61
N PHE A 25 -1.35 9.07 0.85
CA PHE A 25 -1.43 7.71 1.34
C PHE A 25 -0.29 6.89 0.77
N VAL A 26 0.44 6.19 1.65
CA VAL A 26 1.36 5.13 1.26
C VAL A 26 0.67 3.79 1.49
N VAL A 27 0.46 3.04 0.43
CA VAL A 27 -0.22 1.75 0.47
C VAL A 27 0.80 0.64 0.23
N VAL A 28 1.03 -0.16 1.26
CA VAL A 28 1.88 -1.37 1.22
C VAL A 28 1.00 -2.59 1.11
N VAL A 29 1.11 -3.33 0.01
CA VAL A 29 0.30 -4.52 -0.26
C VAL A 29 1.16 -5.60 -0.93
N PRO A 30 0.84 -6.89 -0.74
CA PRO A 30 1.47 -7.95 -1.53
C PRO A 30 1.29 -7.69 -3.03
N ALA A 31 2.28 -8.06 -3.83
CA ALA A 31 2.29 -7.87 -5.28
C ALA A 31 1.42 -8.87 -6.04
N TRP A 32 0.17 -9.03 -5.60
CA TRP A 32 -0.86 -9.87 -6.21
C TRP A 32 -1.49 -9.15 -7.41
N LYS A 33 -0.74 -9.10 -8.52
CA LYS A 33 -1.03 -8.29 -9.72
C LYS A 33 -2.35 -8.64 -10.41
N GLU A 34 -2.81 -9.86 -10.22
CA GLU A 34 -4.03 -10.42 -10.78
C GLU A 34 -5.30 -9.91 -10.08
N LEU A 35 -5.19 -9.42 -8.84
CA LEU A 35 -6.35 -9.04 -8.03
C LEU A 35 -6.87 -7.63 -8.38
N PRO A 36 -8.19 -7.39 -8.26
CA PRO A 36 -8.79 -6.12 -8.69
C PRO A 36 -8.23 -4.88 -7.99
N PHE A 37 -7.94 -4.96 -6.68
CA PHE A 37 -7.38 -3.83 -5.94
C PHE A 37 -6.02 -3.38 -6.50
N TRP A 38 -5.20 -4.32 -6.98
CA TRP A 38 -3.89 -4.00 -7.57
C TRP A 38 -4.06 -3.17 -8.85
N LYS A 39 -5.03 -3.58 -9.69
CA LYS A 39 -5.36 -2.85 -10.91
C LYS A 39 -5.88 -1.45 -10.60
N LEU A 40 -6.78 -1.32 -9.61
CA LEU A 40 -7.30 -0.03 -9.15
C LEU A 40 -6.17 0.91 -8.65
N LEU A 41 -5.26 0.40 -7.82
CA LEU A 41 -4.10 1.17 -7.36
C LEU A 41 -3.21 1.61 -8.52
N THR A 42 -2.92 0.69 -9.45
CA THR A 42 -2.05 0.96 -10.61
C THR A 42 -2.67 1.96 -11.58
N SER A 43 -4.00 1.96 -11.75
CA SER A 43 -4.73 2.86 -12.64
C SER A 43 -5.24 4.13 -11.96
N SER A 44 -4.93 4.35 -10.68
CA SER A 44 -5.44 5.51 -9.95
C SER A 44 -4.83 6.81 -10.50
N ALA A 45 -5.68 7.79 -10.81
CA ALA A 45 -5.24 9.13 -11.25
C ALA A 45 -4.44 9.88 -10.16
N TRP A 46 -4.55 9.42 -8.91
CA TRP A 46 -3.87 9.99 -7.75
C TRP A 46 -2.46 9.45 -7.55
N SER A 47 -2.05 8.41 -8.29
CA SER A 47 -0.68 7.89 -8.22
C SER A 47 0.34 8.93 -8.71
N CYS A 48 1.51 9.02 -8.07
CA CYS A 48 2.62 9.87 -8.52
C CYS A 48 3.63 9.18 -9.45
N GLY A 49 3.38 7.94 -9.88
CA GLY A 49 4.29 7.28 -10.79
C GLY A 49 4.14 5.76 -10.81
N HIS A 50 5.25 5.10 -11.13
CA HIS A 50 5.32 3.64 -11.13
C HIS A 50 5.26 3.08 -9.71
N VAL A 51 4.64 1.91 -9.58
CA VAL A 51 4.68 1.14 -8.33
C VAL A 51 6.11 0.75 -8.00
N CYS A 52 6.55 1.01 -6.76
CA CYS A 52 7.81 0.48 -6.26
C CYS A 52 7.58 -0.97 -5.81
N ILE A 53 8.30 -1.92 -6.42
CA ILE A 53 8.26 -3.33 -6.04
C ILE A 53 9.52 -3.68 -5.25
N THR A 54 9.34 -4.20 -4.04
CA THR A 54 10.41 -4.78 -3.24
C THR A 54 10.32 -6.29 -3.31
N ARG A 55 11.43 -6.97 -3.67
CA ARG A 55 11.42 -8.42 -3.82
C ARG A 55 11.22 -9.12 -2.48
N ALA A 56 10.52 -10.25 -2.46
CA ALA A 56 10.30 -11.06 -1.25
C ALA A 56 11.61 -11.35 -0.49
N SER A 57 12.70 -11.61 -1.22
CA SER A 57 14.03 -11.89 -0.67
C SER A 57 14.74 -10.69 -0.02
N GLU A 58 14.27 -9.47 -0.26
CA GLU A 58 14.91 -8.23 0.14
C GLU A 58 14.20 -7.58 1.36
N HIS A 59 13.10 -8.16 1.85
CA HIS A 59 12.34 -7.60 2.97
C HIS A 59 11.62 -8.65 3.83
N GLY A 60 11.02 -8.17 4.90
CA GLY A 60 10.20 -8.96 5.81
C GLY A 60 9.30 -8.07 6.65
N PHE A 61 8.49 -8.71 7.47
CA PHE A 61 7.47 -8.06 8.30
C PHE A 61 7.64 -8.44 9.77
N CYS A 62 7.05 -7.62 10.63
CA CYS A 62 6.85 -8.02 12.02
C CYS A 62 5.73 -9.09 12.09
N ASP A 63 5.90 -10.09 12.95
CA ASP A 63 4.90 -11.13 13.20
C ASP A 63 3.59 -10.51 13.72
N GLY A 64 2.44 -10.92 13.18
CA GLY A 64 1.14 -10.39 13.61
C GLY A 64 0.81 -10.65 15.08
N ALA A 65 1.41 -11.69 15.68
CA ALA A 65 1.33 -12.01 17.10
C ALA A 65 2.59 -11.56 17.88
N GLN A 66 3.36 -10.57 17.39
CA GLN A 66 4.60 -10.08 18.03
C GLN A 66 4.48 -9.74 19.52
N HIS A 67 3.27 -9.42 20.00
CA HIS A 67 2.97 -9.13 21.40
C HIS A 67 3.01 -10.39 22.32
N GLN A 68 2.95 -11.59 21.74
CA GLN A 68 3.06 -12.88 22.45
C GLN A 68 4.37 -13.61 22.13
N ARG A 69 5.12 -13.15 21.14
CA ARG A 69 6.35 -13.80 20.64
C ARG A 69 7.59 -13.27 21.33
N ARG A 70 8.64 -14.10 21.36
CA ARG A 70 9.96 -13.66 21.84
C ARG A 70 10.53 -12.60 20.89
N PRO A 71 11.41 -11.68 21.35
CA PRO A 71 12.04 -10.68 20.49
C PRO A 71 12.72 -11.27 19.25
N SER A 72 13.35 -12.45 19.38
CA SER A 72 14.01 -13.17 18.28
C SER A 72 13.06 -13.73 17.21
N GLU A 73 11.76 -13.80 17.49
CA GLU A 73 10.72 -14.34 16.59
C GLU A 73 9.86 -13.22 15.98
N ARG A 74 10.17 -11.96 16.29
CA ARG A 74 9.36 -10.81 15.84
C ARG A 74 9.46 -10.56 14.35
N TYR A 75 10.56 -10.92 13.70
CA TYR A 75 10.77 -10.67 12.28
C TYR A 75 10.56 -11.93 11.46
N ARG A 76 9.80 -11.82 10.37
CA ARG A 76 9.59 -12.90 9.39
C ARG A 76 9.94 -12.45 7.98
N PRO A 77 10.66 -13.27 7.20
CA PRO A 77 10.86 -13.02 5.78
C PRO A 77 9.52 -12.91 5.05
N SER A 78 9.44 -12.05 4.04
CA SER A 78 8.24 -11.98 3.21
C SER A 78 8.11 -13.22 2.33
N SER A 79 6.87 -13.69 2.13
CA SER A 79 6.57 -14.79 1.20
C SER A 79 6.31 -14.29 -0.23
N PHE A 80 6.07 -12.99 -0.40
CA PHE A 80 5.72 -12.39 -1.69
C PHE A 80 6.46 -11.06 -1.87
N ASP A 81 6.62 -10.65 -3.12
CA ASP A 81 6.98 -9.27 -3.43
C ASP A 81 5.94 -8.32 -2.83
N SER A 82 6.36 -7.12 -2.47
CA SER A 82 5.46 -6.08 -1.96
C SER A 82 5.44 -4.90 -2.92
N GLY A 83 4.24 -4.40 -3.20
CA GLY A 83 4.02 -3.15 -3.90
C GLY A 83 3.83 -2.01 -2.92
N LEU A 84 4.55 -0.92 -3.17
CA LEU A 84 4.39 0.36 -2.49
C LEU A 84 3.81 1.36 -3.49
N PHE A 85 2.59 1.81 -3.21
CA PHE A 85 1.90 2.84 -3.99
C PHE A 85 1.84 4.13 -3.19
N ILE A 86 2.11 5.25 -3.85
CA ILE A 86 2.02 6.57 -3.27
C ILE A 86 0.88 7.30 -4.00
N LEU A 87 -0.19 7.58 -3.29
CA LEU A 87 -1.38 8.28 -3.80
C LEU A 87 -1.47 9.65 -3.12
N LEU A 88 -1.54 10.73 -3.89
CA LEU A 88 -1.54 12.09 -3.37
C LEU A 88 -2.36 13.05 -4.24
N ASN A 89 -2.92 14.06 -3.59
CA ASN A 89 -3.70 15.09 -4.27
C ASN A 89 -2.80 16.12 -4.98
N GLY A 90 -3.41 16.98 -5.80
CA GLY A 90 -2.68 18.01 -6.56
C GLY A 90 -1.85 18.93 -5.66
N ILE A 91 -2.40 19.34 -4.52
CA ILE A 91 -1.73 20.22 -3.56
C ILE A 91 -0.42 19.59 -3.07
N ALA A 92 -0.44 18.30 -2.73
CA ALA A 92 0.76 17.59 -2.28
C ALA A 92 1.78 17.32 -3.40
N LYS A 93 1.37 17.32 -4.68
CA LYS A 93 2.28 17.14 -5.83
C LYS A 93 3.11 18.38 -6.16
N GLU A 94 2.66 19.56 -5.72
CA GLU A 94 3.28 20.85 -6.03
C GLU A 94 4.44 21.22 -5.08
N ARG A 95 4.77 20.35 -4.12
CA ARG A 95 5.89 20.49 -3.17
C ARG A 95 7.05 19.57 -3.49
#